data_AF-A0A6P8IBC6-F1
#
_entry.id   AF-A0A6P8IBC6-F1
#
_cell.length_a   1.000
_cell.length_b   1.000
_cell.length_c   1.000
_cell.angle_alpha   90.00
_cell.angle_beta   90.00
_cell.angle_gamma   90.00
#
_symmetry.space_group_name_H-M   'P 1'
#
loop_
_entity.id
_entity.type
_entity.pdbx_description
1 polymer ?
#
loop_
_entity_poly.entity_id
_entity_poly.type
_entity_poly.pdbx_seq_one_letter_code
_entity_poly.pdbx_strand_id
1 'polypeptide(L)'
;MADVLDVDVDKPEFFDDEGEDDVQRVKQGAKKRKGRGFAGDSASKNEDTYDSLEAGQSGETGPARSVEGWILFVTNIHEEAQEDDVHELFSDHGEIKNLHVNLDRRTGFLKGYALVEYETFKEAQSALEALNGTELLEQTITVDWAFVRGPNKKSRGGRRRRDSSP
;
A
#
# COMPACT_ATOMS: atom_id res chain seq x y z
N MET A 1 -1.87 -36.38 5.54
CA MET A 1 -2.92 -35.67 6.30
C MET A 1 -2.75 -34.22 5.94
N ALA A 2 -3.60 -33.71 5.05
CA ALA A 2 -3.63 -32.30 4.72
C ALA A 2 -4.51 -31.63 5.79
N ASP A 3 -3.96 -30.67 6.52
CA ASP A 3 -4.76 -29.83 7.42
C ASP A 3 -5.71 -28.99 6.57
N VAL A 4 -7.00 -29.26 6.76
CA VAL A 4 -8.08 -28.44 6.20
C VAL A 4 -8.19 -27.23 7.11
N LEU A 5 -7.83 -26.06 6.60
CA LEU A 5 -8.11 -24.81 7.27
C LEU A 5 -9.62 -24.59 7.25
N ASP A 6 -10.27 -24.74 8.40
CA ASP A 6 -11.65 -24.28 8.60
C ASP A 6 -11.65 -22.75 8.53
N VAL A 7 -12.13 -22.22 7.40
CA VAL A 7 -12.38 -20.79 7.20
C VAL A 7 -13.74 -20.50 7.83
N ASP A 8 -13.74 -19.83 8.97
CA ASP A 8 -14.97 -19.34 9.63
C ASP A 8 -15.64 -18.25 8.75
N VAL A 9 -16.55 -18.68 7.87
CA VAL A 9 -17.42 -17.84 7.02
C VAL A 9 -18.63 -17.32 7.83
N ASP A 10 -18.39 -16.74 9.00
CA ASP A 10 -19.46 -16.12 9.81
C ASP A 10 -18.92 -15.00 10.72
N LYS A 11 -17.94 -14.22 10.23
CA LYS A 11 -17.51 -13.00 10.93
C LYS A 11 -18.40 -11.84 10.50
N PRO A 12 -19.12 -11.17 11.43
CA PRO A 12 -19.90 -9.99 11.08
C PRO A 12 -18.95 -8.91 10.54
N GLU A 13 -19.28 -8.40 9.35
CA GLU A 13 -18.75 -7.17 8.78
C GLU A 13 -18.60 -6.13 9.89
N PHE A 14 -17.36 -5.79 10.25
CA PHE A 14 -17.09 -4.68 11.14
C PHE A 14 -17.35 -3.40 10.35
N PHE A 15 -18.58 -2.88 10.42
CA PHE A 15 -18.93 -1.56 9.92
C PHE A 15 -18.11 -0.51 10.67
N ASP A 16 -17.05 -0.02 10.03
CA ASP A 16 -16.28 1.14 10.51
C ASP A 16 -16.98 2.43 10.09
N ASP A 17 -18.03 2.81 10.84
CA ASP A 17 -18.86 4.01 10.62
C ASP A 17 -18.02 5.30 10.49
N GLU A 18 -16.87 5.37 11.19
CA GLU A 18 -15.94 6.50 11.11
C GLU A 18 -15.25 6.63 9.73
N GLY A 19 -14.98 5.52 9.06
CA GLY A 19 -14.33 5.48 7.74
C GLY A 19 -15.25 5.98 6.63
N GLU A 20 -16.54 5.63 6.69
CA GLU A 20 -17.53 6.08 5.71
C GLU A 20 -17.73 7.60 5.76
N ASP A 21 -17.83 8.16 6.97
CA ASP A 21 -17.95 9.60 7.21
C ASP A 21 -16.75 10.39 6.65
N ASP A 22 -15.53 9.86 6.79
CA ASP A 22 -14.33 10.49 6.24
C ASP A 22 -14.35 10.56 4.71
N VAL A 23 -14.75 9.47 4.05
CA VAL A 23 -14.89 9.44 2.59
C VAL A 23 -15.94 10.45 2.12
N GLN A 24 -17.08 10.55 2.82
CA GLN A 24 -18.12 11.52 2.50
C GLN A 24 -17.63 12.97 2.65
N ARG A 25 -16.89 13.28 3.73
CA ARG A 25 -16.27 14.61 3.93
C ARG A 25 -15.30 14.97 2.80
N VAL A 26 -14.44 14.04 2.37
CA VAL A 26 -13.52 14.26 1.23
C VAL A 26 -14.28 14.52 -0.06
N LYS A 27 -15.35 13.74 -0.34
CA LYS A 27 -16.20 13.90 -1.52
C LYS A 27 -16.94 15.24 -1.54
N GLN A 28 -17.46 15.69 -0.40
CA GLN A 28 -18.15 16.98 -0.27
C GLN A 28 -17.18 18.17 -0.41
N GLY A 29 -15.92 18.01 0.01
CA GLY A 29 -14.88 19.03 -0.15
C GLY A 29 -14.39 19.25 -1.59
N ALA A 30 -14.76 18.39 -2.54
CA ALA A 30 -14.31 18.47 -3.92
C ALA A 30 -14.99 19.61 -4.70
N LYS A 31 -14.23 20.68 -5.02
CA LYS A 31 -14.73 21.88 -5.74
C LYS A 31 -15.06 21.66 -7.22
N LYS A 32 -14.60 20.57 -7.84
CA LYS A 32 -14.84 20.23 -9.25
C LYS A 32 -15.25 18.76 -9.34
N ARG A 33 -16.36 18.49 -10.04
CA ARG A 33 -16.89 17.14 -10.26
C ARG A 33 -17.18 16.98 -11.76
N LYS A 34 -16.67 15.91 -12.39
CA LYS A 34 -16.87 15.61 -13.82
C LYS A 34 -16.90 14.08 -14.00
N GLY A 35 -17.71 13.60 -14.93
CA GLY A 35 -17.87 12.17 -15.22
C GLY A 35 -19.34 11.74 -15.10
N ARG A 36 -19.68 10.60 -15.72
CA ARG A 36 -21.06 10.09 -15.75
C ARG A 36 -21.50 9.47 -14.42
N GLY A 37 -20.57 9.08 -13.55
CA GLY A 37 -20.86 8.51 -12.22
C GLY A 37 -21.46 9.47 -11.19
N PHE A 38 -21.75 10.71 -11.58
CA PHE A 38 -22.45 11.70 -10.74
C PHE A 38 -23.90 11.97 -11.17
N ALA A 39 -24.32 11.46 -12.33
CA ALA A 39 -25.71 11.51 -12.75
C ALA A 39 -26.43 10.31 -12.12
N GLY A 40 -27.30 10.57 -11.14
CA GLY A 40 -27.99 9.51 -10.40
C GLY A 40 -28.89 8.64 -11.28
N ASP A 41 -28.76 7.33 -11.13
CA ASP A 41 -29.85 6.41 -10.79
C ASP A 41 -29.23 5.17 -10.15
N SER A 42 -30.02 4.45 -9.34
CA SER A 42 -29.66 3.29 -8.53
C SER A 42 -28.84 2.22 -9.25
N ALA A 43 -27.51 2.31 -9.20
CA ALA A 43 -26.64 1.22 -9.64
C ALA A 43 -26.39 0.28 -8.46
N SER A 44 -26.98 -0.91 -8.51
CA SER A 44 -26.65 -2.04 -7.65
C SER A 44 -25.12 -2.17 -7.56
N LYS A 45 -24.58 -2.01 -6.35
CA LYS A 45 -23.19 -2.37 -6.05
C LYS A 45 -23.06 -3.87 -6.34
N ASN A 46 -22.38 -4.24 -7.42
CA ASN A 46 -21.75 -5.55 -7.46
C ASN A 46 -20.56 -5.47 -6.51
N GLU A 47 -20.68 -6.18 -5.40
CA GLU A 47 -19.69 -6.27 -4.35
C GLU A 47 -18.69 -7.33 -4.77
N ASP A 48 -17.63 -6.92 -5.48
CA ASP A 48 -16.46 -7.77 -5.64
C ASP A 48 -15.81 -7.86 -4.24
N THR A 49 -16.02 -9.00 -3.56
CA THR A 49 -15.47 -9.30 -2.24
C THR A 49 -13.95 -9.42 -2.35
N TYR A 50 -13.21 -8.41 -1.91
CA TYR A 50 -11.77 -8.50 -1.72
C TYR A 50 -11.47 -9.09 -0.35
N ASP A 51 -10.54 -10.04 -0.30
CA ASP A 51 -10.06 -10.62 0.95
C ASP A 51 -9.39 -9.53 1.80
N SER A 52 -9.99 -9.21 2.94
CA SER A 52 -9.53 -8.15 3.83
C SER A 52 -8.64 -8.77 4.90
N LEU A 53 -7.37 -8.38 4.91
CA LEU A 53 -6.40 -8.88 5.90
C LEU A 53 -6.93 -8.63 7.32
N GLU A 54 -7.08 -9.68 8.12
CA GLU A 54 -7.56 -9.58 9.50
C GLU A 54 -6.68 -8.60 10.31
N ALA A 55 -7.27 -7.45 10.64
CA ALA A 55 -6.72 -6.57 11.66
C ALA A 55 -6.94 -7.21 13.03
N GLY A 56 -5.90 -7.85 13.58
CA GLY A 56 -5.91 -8.31 14.97
C GLY A 56 -6.30 -7.17 15.93
N GLN A 57 -7.09 -7.48 16.97
CA GLN A 57 -7.74 -6.58 17.94
C GLN A 57 -6.80 -5.72 18.82
N SER A 58 -5.53 -5.61 18.45
CA SER A 58 -4.54 -4.74 19.08
C SER A 58 -4.51 -3.42 18.32
N GLY A 59 -4.94 -2.32 18.93
CA GLY A 59 -4.89 -0.95 18.39
C GLY A 59 -3.48 -0.39 18.15
N GLU A 60 -2.52 -1.25 17.82
CA GLU A 60 -1.14 -0.95 17.53
C GLU A 60 -0.99 -0.69 16.02
N THR A 61 -0.74 0.57 15.67
CA THR A 61 -0.34 0.94 14.32
C THR A 61 1.05 0.37 14.05
N GLY A 62 1.18 -0.50 13.05
CA GLY A 62 2.46 -1.12 12.70
C GLY A 62 2.37 -1.96 11.44
N PRO A 63 3.48 -2.54 10.96
CA PRO A 63 3.50 -3.33 9.73
C PRO A 63 2.57 -4.54 9.81
N ALA A 64 1.86 -4.83 8.72
CA ALA A 64 1.00 -5.99 8.59
C ALA A 64 1.66 -7.05 7.69
N ARG A 65 1.71 -8.29 8.17
CA ARG A 65 2.19 -9.45 7.40
C ARG A 65 1.16 -9.81 6.32
N SER A 66 1.62 -10.14 5.13
CA SER A 66 0.80 -10.77 4.09
C SER A 66 0.64 -12.26 4.36
N VAL A 67 -0.06 -12.99 3.48
CA VAL A 67 -0.32 -14.43 3.65
C VAL A 67 1.00 -15.20 3.78
N GLU A 68 1.94 -14.97 2.87
CA GLU A 68 3.18 -15.76 2.76
C GLU A 68 4.43 -15.01 3.24
N GLY A 69 4.38 -13.69 3.41
CA GLY A 69 5.57 -12.93 3.80
C GLY A 69 5.31 -11.50 4.25
N TRP A 70 6.38 -10.71 4.25
CA TRP A 70 6.39 -9.29 4.59
C TRP A 70 6.75 -8.48 3.35
N ILE A 71 5.85 -7.58 2.96
CA ILE A 71 5.96 -6.85 1.70
C ILE A 71 6.41 -5.41 1.96
N LEU A 72 7.48 -5.02 1.28
CA LEU A 72 7.94 -3.65 1.17
C LEU A 72 7.40 -3.01 -0.10
N PHE A 73 7.03 -1.74 0.01
CA PHE A 73 6.65 -0.89 -1.10
C PHE A 73 7.79 0.07 -1.39
N VAL A 74 8.38 -0.08 -2.57
CA VAL A 74 9.51 0.72 -3.03
C VAL A 74 9.00 1.73 -4.04
N THR A 75 9.33 3.00 -3.88
CA THR A 75 8.89 4.08 -4.76
C THR A 75 10.04 4.93 -5.25
N ASN A 76 9.75 5.73 -6.28
CA ASN A 76 10.73 6.59 -6.94
C ASN A 76 11.86 5.78 -7.59
N ILE A 77 11.54 4.60 -8.13
CA ILE A 77 12.46 3.80 -8.93
C ILE A 77 12.66 4.49 -10.30
N HIS A 78 13.90 4.51 -10.79
CA HIS A 78 14.24 5.06 -12.10
C HIS A 78 13.47 4.35 -13.22
N GLU A 79 12.99 5.10 -14.23
CA GLU A 79 12.08 4.54 -15.25
C GLU A 79 12.74 3.51 -16.19
N GLU A 80 14.07 3.61 -16.34
CA GLU A 80 14.89 2.66 -17.11
C GLU A 80 15.52 1.55 -16.26
N ALA A 81 15.26 1.51 -14.93
CA ALA A 81 15.74 0.39 -14.13
C ALA A 81 15.10 -0.93 -14.59
N GLN A 82 15.80 -2.03 -14.35
CA GLN A 82 15.34 -3.37 -14.65
C GLN A 82 14.98 -4.11 -13.37
N GLU A 83 14.27 -5.23 -13.53
CA GLU A 83 13.95 -6.12 -12.41
C GLU A 83 15.23 -6.61 -11.71
N ASP A 84 16.27 -6.93 -12.50
CA ASP A 84 17.57 -7.37 -12.00
C ASP A 84 18.23 -6.32 -11.10
N ASP A 85 18.16 -5.02 -11.43
CA ASP A 85 18.74 -3.95 -10.60
C ASP A 85 18.08 -3.90 -9.21
N VAL A 86 16.76 -4.07 -9.17
CA VAL A 86 16.00 -4.11 -7.91
C VAL A 86 16.28 -5.40 -7.16
N HIS A 87 16.33 -6.54 -7.85
CA HIS A 87 16.64 -7.82 -7.23
C HIS A 87 18.03 -7.82 -6.59
N GLU A 88 19.06 -7.40 -7.32
CA GLU A 88 20.44 -7.32 -6.82
C GLU A 88 20.51 -6.47 -5.56
N LEU A 89 19.95 -5.25 -5.60
CA LEU A 89 19.96 -4.31 -4.47
C LEU A 89 19.29 -4.88 -3.21
N PHE A 90 18.20 -5.62 -3.36
CA PHE A 90 17.44 -6.16 -2.24
C PHE A 90 17.91 -7.55 -1.79
N SER A 91 18.64 -8.29 -2.63
CA SER A 91 19.07 -9.67 -2.34
C SER A 91 20.05 -9.79 -1.16
N ASP A 92 20.78 -8.72 -0.83
CA ASP A 92 21.75 -8.69 0.28
C ASP A 92 21.08 -8.74 1.67
N HIS A 93 19.78 -8.50 1.75
CA HIS A 93 19.05 -8.37 3.03
C HIS A 93 18.18 -9.59 3.39
N GLY A 94 18.05 -10.56 2.49
CA GLY A 94 17.27 -11.77 2.71
C GLY A 94 16.90 -12.48 1.41
N GLU A 95 16.26 -13.65 1.52
CA GLU A 95 15.73 -14.35 0.35
C GLU A 95 14.44 -13.67 -0.13
N ILE A 96 14.48 -13.11 -1.34
CA ILE A 96 13.31 -12.50 -1.99
C ILE A 96 12.36 -13.63 -2.41
N LYS A 97 11.17 -13.68 -1.81
CA LYS A 97 10.12 -14.65 -2.16
C LYS A 97 9.33 -14.23 -3.37
N ASN A 98 9.11 -12.93 -3.53
CA ASN A 98 8.41 -12.38 -4.67
C ASN A 98 8.87 -10.95 -4.97
N LEU A 99 8.90 -10.60 -6.26
CA LEU A 99 9.30 -9.30 -6.76
C LEU A 99 8.36 -8.86 -7.87
N HIS A 100 7.68 -7.73 -7.68
CA HIS A 100 6.83 -7.15 -8.71
C HIS A 100 7.35 -5.77 -9.11
N VAL A 101 7.91 -5.66 -10.32
CA VAL A 101 8.34 -4.38 -10.90
C VAL A 101 7.40 -4.03 -12.05
N ASN A 102 6.38 -3.23 -11.75
CA ASN A 102 5.29 -2.99 -12.70
C ASN A 102 5.67 -1.97 -13.77
N LEU A 103 5.24 -2.22 -15.01
CA LEU A 103 5.46 -1.33 -16.15
C LEU A 103 4.32 -0.33 -16.34
N ASP A 104 4.65 0.86 -16.85
CA ASP A 104 3.67 1.76 -17.43
C ASP A 104 3.14 1.16 -18.73
N ARG A 105 1.82 0.89 -18.75
CA ARG A 105 1.11 0.22 -19.86
C ARG A 105 1.20 0.97 -21.20
N ARG A 106 1.56 2.25 -21.21
CA ARG A 106 1.66 3.05 -22.43
C ARG A 106 3.09 3.12 -22.97
N THR A 107 4.07 3.37 -22.09
CA THR A 107 5.46 3.60 -22.51
C THR A 107 6.30 2.33 -22.50
N GLY A 108 5.94 1.33 -21.70
CA GLY A 108 6.73 0.11 -21.50
C GLY A 108 7.88 0.26 -20.49
N PHE A 109 8.17 1.47 -20.03
CA PHE A 109 9.13 1.74 -18.94
C PHE A 109 8.54 1.37 -17.57
N LEU A 110 9.37 1.37 -16.53
CA LEU A 110 8.88 1.12 -15.18
C LEU A 110 7.87 2.18 -14.75
N LYS A 111 6.89 1.75 -13.96
CA LYS A 111 5.88 2.65 -13.39
C LYS A 111 6.44 3.53 -12.27
N GLY A 112 7.65 3.23 -11.79
CA GLY A 112 8.35 3.94 -10.71
C GLY A 112 8.10 3.37 -9.32
N TYR A 113 7.54 2.15 -9.20
CA TYR A 113 7.38 1.44 -7.94
C TYR A 113 7.58 -0.06 -8.10
N ALA A 114 7.93 -0.73 -6.99
CA ALA A 114 8.01 -2.17 -6.89
C ALA A 114 7.45 -2.68 -5.55
N LEU A 115 7.08 -3.96 -5.53
CA LEU A 115 6.77 -4.70 -4.31
C LEU A 115 7.82 -5.78 -4.12
N VAL A 116 8.45 -5.81 -2.94
CA VAL A 116 9.47 -6.81 -2.58
C VAL A 116 8.96 -7.59 -1.38
N GLU A 117 8.84 -8.90 -1.51
CA GLU A 117 8.37 -9.79 -0.45
C GLU A 117 9.51 -10.63 0.12
N TYR A 118 9.68 -10.57 1.45
CA TYR A 118 10.57 -11.45 2.21
C TYR A 118 9.78 -12.42 3.07
N GLU A 119 10.41 -13.53 3.46
CA GLU A 119 9.81 -14.51 4.36
C GLU A 119 9.63 -13.96 5.77
N THR A 120 10.66 -13.29 6.30
CA THR A 120 10.70 -12.85 7.70
C THR A 120 10.62 -11.35 7.85
N PHE A 121 10.07 -10.91 9.00
CA PHE A 121 10.01 -9.50 9.37
C PHE A 121 11.40 -8.87 9.45
N LYS A 122 12.38 -9.65 9.94
CA LYS A 122 13.74 -9.19 10.17
C LYS A 122 14.45 -8.84 8.86
N GLU A 123 14.29 -9.66 7.83
CA GLU A 123 14.85 -9.42 6.49
C GLU A 123 14.24 -8.15 5.88
N ALA A 124 12.91 -8.05 5.87
CA ALA A 124 12.21 -6.87 5.36
C ALA A 124 12.57 -5.60 6.12
N GLN A 125 12.65 -5.66 7.46
CA GLN A 125 13.05 -4.50 8.26
C GLN A 125 14.51 -4.10 7.98
N SER A 126 15.41 -5.07 7.84
CA SER A 126 16.81 -4.80 7.50
C SER A 126 16.94 -4.11 6.14
N ALA A 127 16.20 -4.57 5.13
CA ALA A 127 16.19 -3.94 3.81
C ALA A 127 15.63 -2.52 3.88
N LEU A 128 14.53 -2.30 4.61
CA LEU A 128 13.94 -0.98 4.78
C LEU A 128 14.91 0.00 5.45
N GLU A 129 15.55 -0.39 6.55
CA GLU A 129 16.48 0.46 7.28
C GLU A 129 17.74 0.80 6.46
N ALA A 130 18.21 -0.13 5.64
CA ALA A 130 19.43 0.04 4.86
C ALA A 130 19.21 0.80 3.53
N LEU A 131 18.07 0.55 2.85
CA LEU A 131 17.84 1.00 1.49
C LEU A 131 16.91 2.22 1.39
N ASN A 132 16.18 2.57 2.46
CA ASN A 132 15.35 3.77 2.41
C ASN A 132 16.22 5.03 2.29
N GLY A 133 16.04 5.79 1.21
CA GLY A 133 16.81 7.00 0.94
C GLY A 133 18.16 6.75 0.27
N THR A 134 18.44 5.53 -0.19
CA THR A 134 19.61 5.24 -1.05
C THR A 134 19.30 5.56 -2.52
N GLU A 135 20.32 5.51 -3.37
CA GLU A 135 20.18 5.80 -4.80
C GLU A 135 20.21 4.53 -5.64
N LEU A 136 19.33 4.45 -6.63
CA LEU A 136 19.31 3.44 -7.68
C LEU A 136 19.30 4.17 -9.02
N LEU A 137 20.34 3.98 -9.84
CA LEU A 137 20.55 4.72 -11.10
C LEU A 137 20.41 6.24 -10.92
N GLU A 138 21.15 6.80 -9.95
CA GLU A 138 21.17 8.25 -9.64
C GLU A 138 19.83 8.82 -9.13
N GLN A 139 18.85 7.96 -8.85
CA GLN A 139 17.56 8.37 -8.32
C GLN A 139 17.36 7.81 -6.91
N THR A 140 17.06 8.70 -5.96
CA THR A 140 16.83 8.30 -4.57
C THR A 140 15.53 7.52 -4.42
N ILE A 141 15.60 6.26 -3.97
CA ILE A 141 14.42 5.43 -3.72
C ILE A 141 13.88 5.64 -2.30
N THR A 142 12.58 5.41 -2.12
CA THR A 142 11.93 5.38 -0.80
C THR A 142 11.36 4.00 -0.55
N VAL A 143 11.61 3.44 0.63
CA VAL A 143 11.18 2.09 1.03
C VAL A 143 10.29 2.18 2.26
N ASP A 144 9.06 1.67 2.15
CA ASP A 144 8.07 1.66 3.22
C ASP A 144 7.44 0.26 3.36
N TRP A 145 6.73 0.01 4.46
CA TRP A 145 5.88 -1.18 4.58
C TRP A 145 4.67 -1.07 3.66
N ALA A 146 4.40 -2.11 2.86
CA ALA A 146 3.27 -2.08 1.92
C ALA A 146 1.91 -2.09 2.63
N PHE A 147 1.82 -2.82 3.75
CA PHE A 147 0.59 -2.94 4.54
C PHE A 147 0.83 -2.60 6.00
N VAL A 148 -0.16 -1.95 6.62
CA VAL A 148 -0.13 -1.58 8.03
C VAL A 148 -1.42 -2.01 8.72
N ARG A 149 -1.32 -2.32 10.00
CA ARG A 149 -2.45 -2.65 10.86
C ARG A 149 -3.20 -1.37 11.24
N GLY A 150 -4.47 -1.34 10.88
CA GLY A 150 -5.42 -0.32 11.27
C GLY A 150 -5.18 1.07 10.64
N PRO A 151 -6.15 1.99 10.80
CA PRO A 151 -6.05 3.34 10.28
C PRO A 151 -4.93 4.12 10.99
N ASN A 152 -4.03 4.73 10.21
CA ASN A 152 -2.95 5.57 10.74
C ASN A 152 -3.54 6.88 11.31
N LYS A 153 -3.69 6.97 12.63
CA LYS A 153 -4.23 8.15 13.32
C LYS A 153 -3.35 9.41 13.24
N LYS A 154 -2.11 9.33 12.70
CA LYS A 154 -1.10 10.40 12.76
C LYS A 154 -1.05 11.40 11.59
N SER A 155 -1.95 11.36 10.59
CA SER A 155 -1.91 12.31 9.46
C SER A 155 -2.92 13.47 9.51
N ARG A 156 -3.56 13.75 10.66
CA ARG A 156 -4.44 14.94 10.84
C ARG A 156 -3.69 16.17 11.37
N GLY A 157 -2.44 16.36 10.96
CA GLY A 157 -1.68 17.59 11.20
C GLY A 157 -2.04 18.66 10.17
N GLY A 158 -2.81 19.66 10.60
CA GLY A 158 -3.37 20.71 9.74
C GLY A 158 -2.37 21.32 8.76
N ARG A 159 -2.74 21.34 7.47
CA ARG A 159 -2.15 22.26 6.49
C ARG A 159 -2.34 23.68 7.03
N ARG A 160 -1.30 24.21 7.69
CA ARG A 160 -1.19 25.63 8.04
C ARG A 160 -1.51 26.40 6.78
N ARG A 161 -2.65 27.10 6.78
CA ARG A 161 -2.99 28.07 5.77
C ARG A 161 -1.82 29.06 5.74
N ARG A 162 -1.01 29.00 4.69
CA ARG A 162 -0.07 30.07 4.38
C ARG A 162 -0.96 31.21 3.91
N ASP A 163 -1.29 32.09 4.86
CA ASP A 163 -1.94 33.36 4.62
C ASP A 163 -1.06 34.13 3.63
N SER A 164 -1.54 34.25 2.40
CA SER A 164 -1.01 35.21 1.44
C SER A 164 -1.77 36.50 1.72
N SER A 165 -1.24 37.33 2.60
CA SER A 165 -1.69 38.71 2.71
C SER A 165 -1.26 39.50 1.45
N PRO A 166 -2.07 40.50 1.04
CA PRO A 166 -1.99 41.17 -0.26
C PRO A 166 -0.79 42.13 -0.43
#